data_AF-A0A8S8Z6C2-F1
#
_entry.id   AF-A0A8S8Z6C2-F1
#
_cell.length_a   1.000
_cell.length_b   1.000
_cell.length_c   1.000
_cell.angle_alpha   90.00
_cell.angle_beta   90.00
_cell.angle_gamma   90.00
#
_symmetry.space_group_name_H-M   'P 1'
#
loop_
_entity.id
_entity.type
_entity.pdbx_description
1 polymer ?
#
loop_
_entity_poly.entity_id
_entity_poly.type
_entity_poly.pdbx_seq_one_letter_code
_entity_poly.pdbx_strand_id
1 'polypeptide(L)' 'MTKIGLEIHCQLTKLESKLFCPCKANYREFEPNHNICPV' A
#
# COMPACT_ATOMS: atom_id res chain seq x y z
N MET A 1 -12.14 33.82 -11.68
CA MET A 1 -11.19 33.32 -10.66
C MET A 1 -11.11 31.81 -10.80
N THR A 2 -9.91 31.26 -10.95
CA THR A 2 -9.71 29.81 -11.09
C THR A 2 -9.65 29.17 -9.70
N LYS A 3 -10.42 28.11 -9.49
CA LYS A 3 -10.40 27.29 -8.26
C LYS A 3 -9.83 25.93 -8.62
N ILE A 4 -8.84 25.46 -7.86
CA ILE A 4 -8.19 24.17 -8.08
C ILE A 4 -8.19 23.42 -6.74
N GLY A 5 -8.59 22.14 -6.76
CA GLY A 5 -8.47 21.21 -5.64
C GLY A 5 -7.67 20.00 -6.06
N LEU A 6 -6.86 19.48 -5.14
CA LEU A 6 -6.04 18.29 -5.34
C LEU A 6 -6.33 17.28 -4.24
N GLU A 7 -6.31 16.01 -4.60
CA GLU A 7 -6.30 14.87 -3.69
C GLU A 7 -5.09 14.02 -4.03
N ILE A 8 -4.23 13.76 -3.04
CA ILE A 8 -2.94 13.08 -3.25
C ILE A 8 -2.89 11.86 -2.34
N HIS A 9 -2.61 10.71 -2.93
CA HIS A 9 -2.39 9.45 -2.21
C HIS A 9 -0.92 9.07 -2.30
N CYS A 10 -0.35 8.62 -1.18
CA CYS A 10 1.05 8.20 -1.08
C CYS A 10 1.13 6.86 -0.36
N GLN A 11 2.04 5.99 -0.80
CA GLN A 11 2.31 4.72 -0.13
C GLN A 11 3.31 4.90 1.02
N LEU A 12 3.04 4.29 2.17
CA LEU A 12 3.97 4.23 3.30
C LEU A 12 5.03 3.15 3.06
N THR A 13 6.22 3.53 2.61
CA THR A 13 7.27 2.58 2.17
C THR A 13 8.22 2.11 3.28
N LYS A 14 8.24 2.80 4.42
CA LYS A 14 9.06 2.39 5.59
C LYS A 14 8.40 1.29 6.42
N LEU A 15 7.09 1.05 6.22
CA LEU A 15 6.40 -0.06 6.88
C LEU A 15 6.82 -1.39 6.26
N GLU A 16 7.24 -2.33 7.09
CA GLU A 16 7.56 -3.69 6.65
C GLU A 16 6.31 -4.52 6.42
N SER A 17 5.24 -4.25 7.18
CA SER A 17 3.94 -4.92 7.08
C SER A 17 2.87 -4.07 6.41
N LYS A 18 1.79 -4.71 5.93
CA LYS A 18 0.56 -4.02 5.54
C LYS A 18 -0.09 -3.33 6.75
N LEU A 19 -1.04 -2.43 6.48
CA LEU A 19 -1.60 -1.54 7.49
C LEU A 19 -2.33 -2.27 8.63
N PHE A 20 -2.97 -3.40 8.32
CA PHE A 20 -3.82 -4.13 9.27
C PHE A 20 -3.45 -5.62 9.41
N CYS A 21 -2.35 -6.06 8.80
CA CYS A 21 -1.91 -7.45 8.90
C CYS A 21 -0.38 -7.56 8.75
N PRO A 22 0.23 -8.67 9.21
CA PRO A 22 1.68 -8.82 9.20
C PRO A 22 2.29 -9.15 7.83
N CYS A 23 1.49 -9.34 6.77
CA CYS A 23 2.00 -9.56 5.42
C CYS A 23 2.93 -8.43 4.99
N LYS A 24 3.95 -8.71 4.17
CA LYS A 24 4.89 -7.68 3.73
C LYS A 24 4.18 -6.60 2.92
N ALA A 25 4.48 -5.32 3.14
CA ALA A 25 3.94 -4.24 2.29
C ALA A 25 4.60 -4.17 0.90
N ASN A 26 5.83 -4.68 0.78
CA ASN A 26 6.52 -4.75 -0.51
C ASN A 26 6.02 -5.95 -1.33
N TYR A 27 5.03 -5.72 -2.18
CA TYR A 27 4.46 -6.75 -3.05
C TYR A 27 5.30 -7.08 -4.29
N ARG A 28 6.30 -6.26 -4.63
CA ARG A 28 7.05 -6.37 -5.90
C ARG A 28 7.92 -7.63 -6.00
N GLU A 29 8.22 -8.25 -4.86
CA GLU A 29 9.05 -9.45 -4.75
C GLU A 29 8.21 -10.74 -4.81
N PHE A 30 6.89 -10.65 -5.04
CA PHE A 30 5.97 -11.77 -4.93
C PHE A 30 5.19 -11.98 -6.23
N GLU A 31 4.96 -13.25 -6.56
CA GLU A 31 4.00 -13.64 -7.59
C GLU A 31 2.57 -13.21 -7.21
N PRO A 32 1.66 -13.07 -8.19
CA PRO A 32 0.26 -12.74 -7.93
C PRO A 32 -0.36 -13.65 -6.87
N ASN A 33 -1.08 -13.07 -5.92
CA ASN A 33 -1.78 -13.77 -4.82
C ASN A 33 -0.88 -14.58 -3.85
N HIS A 34 0.44 -14.36 -3.82
CA HIS A 34 1.34 -15.07 -2.89
C HIS A 34 1.58 -14.34 -1.57
N ASN A 35 1.36 -13.02 -1.53
CA ASN A 35 1.54 -12.20 -0.33
C ASN A 35 0.17 -11.82 0.28
N ILE A 36 -0.63 -12.82 0.63
CA ILE A 36 -1.99 -12.68 1.15
C ILE A 36 -2.14 -13.34 2.53
N CYS A 37 -3.16 -12.93 3.27
CA CYS A 37 -3.60 -13.56 4.51
C CYS A 37 -5.13 -13.52 4.62
N PRO A 38 -5.74 -14.22 5.59
CA PRO A 38 -7.19 -14.19 5.80
C PRO A 38 -7.77 -12.86 6.32
N VAL A 39 -6.91 -11.95 6.80
CA VAL A 39 -7.28 -10.55 7.13
C VAL A 39 -7.47 -9.76 5.84
#